data_AF-X1P6X1-F1
#
_entry.id   AF-X1P6X1-F1
#
_cell.length_a   1.000
_cell.length_b   1.000
_cell.length_c   1.000
_cell.angle_alpha   90.00
_cell.angle_beta   90.00
_cell.angle_gamma   90.00
#
_symmetry.space_group_name_H-M   'P 1'
#
loop_
_entity.id
_entity.type
_entity.pdbx_description
1 polymer ?
#
loop_
_entity_poly.entity_id
_entity_poly.type
_entity_poly.pdbx_seq_one_letter_code
_entity_poly.pdbx_strand_id
1 'polypeptide(L)' 'MKMVGYLVNHPDGAVGERGLYYNYILASNGLFIEAESPLIAARVPVAECEVRGLAPMK' A
#
# COMPACT_ATOMS: atom_id res chain seq x y z
N MET A 1 -8.11 0.56 17.42
CA MET A 1 -7.46 1.34 16.35
C MET A 1 -6.15 0.61 16.00
N LYS A 2 -5.91 0.26 14.73
CA LYS A 2 -4.68 -0.45 14.35
C LYS A 2 -3.58 0.54 14.01
N MET A 3 -2.36 0.27 14.48
CA MET A 3 -1.19 1.11 14.21
C MET A 3 -0.77 1.06 12.74
N VAL A 4 -0.98 -0.10 12.10
CA VAL A 4 -0.56 -0.40 10.73
C VAL A 4 -1.73 -0.98 9.96
N GLY A 5 -1.88 -0.56 8.70
CA GLY A 5 -2.90 -1.04 7.78
C GLY A 5 -2.35 -1.97 6.71
N TYR A 6 -3.23 -2.72 6.07
CA TYR A 6 -2.91 -3.63 4.98
C TYR A 6 -3.95 -3.45 3.88
N LEU A 7 -3.48 -3.05 2.72
CA LEU A 7 -4.29 -2.78 1.54
C LEU A 7 -3.82 -3.65 0.39
N VAL A 8 -4.75 -3.98 -0.51
CA VAL A 8 -4.49 -4.66 -1.77
C VAL A 8 -4.92 -3.75 -2.90
N ASN A 9 -4.02 -3.45 -3.84
CA ASN A 9 -4.25 -2.52 -4.93
C ASN A 9 -4.91 -3.24 -6.11
N HIS A 10 -6.23 -3.19 -6.15
CA HIS A 10 -7.03 -3.68 -7.27
C HIS A 10 -7.12 -2.62 -8.38
N PRO A 11 -7.58 -2.99 -9.59
CA PRO A 11 -7.78 -2.03 -10.69
C PRO A 11 -8.72 -0.86 -10.36
N ASP A 12 -9.66 -1.04 -9.43
CA ASP A 12 -10.60 -0.03 -8.93
C ASP A 12 -10.09 0.75 -7.71
N GLY A 13 -8.98 0.32 -7.12
CA GLY A 13 -8.30 1.03 -6.04
C GLY A 13 -7.77 0.11 -4.93
N ALA A 14 -7.14 0.74 -3.93
CA ALA A 14 -6.61 0.04 -2.78
C ALA A 14 -7.72 -0.29 -1.77
N VAL A 15 -7.90 -1.57 -1.46
CA VAL A 15 -8.95 -2.08 -0.55
C VAL A 15 -8.31 -2.75 0.66
N GLY A 16 -8.85 -2.47 1.85
CA GLY A 16 -8.42 -3.11 3.09
C GLY A 16 -8.59 -2.19 4.31
N GLU A 17 -8.03 -2.62 5.43
CA GLU A 17 -8.05 -1.83 6.67
C GLU A 17 -6.88 -0.85 6.70
N ARG A 18 -7.18 0.44 6.88
CA ARG A 18 -6.16 1.48 7.05
C ARG A 18 -5.64 1.54 8.48
N GLY A 19 -4.34 1.75 8.61
CA GLY A 19 -3.63 1.98 9.86
C GLY A 19 -3.51 3.45 10.19
N LEU A 20 -3.15 3.75 11.44
CA LEU A 20 -2.92 5.10 11.91
C LEU A 20 -1.61 5.71 11.39
N TYR A 21 -0.52 4.93 11.36
CA TYR A 21 0.80 5.46 11.02
C TYR A 21 1.18 5.24 9.55
N TYR A 22 0.96 4.04 9.04
CA TYR A 22 1.24 3.70 7.65
C TYR A 22 0.44 2.46 7.23
N ASN A 23 0.39 2.24 5.91
CA ASN A 23 -0.24 1.09 5.27
C ASN A 23 0.80 0.31 4.47
N TYR A 24 0.78 -1.01 4.59
CA TYR A 24 1.32 -1.88 3.56
C TYR A 24 0.35 -1.94 2.40
N ILE A 25 0.86 -1.86 1.17
CA ILE A 25 0.06 -1.97 -0.05
C ILE A 25 0.68 -3.05 -0.94
N LEU A 26 -0.06 -4.15 -1.13
CA LEU A 26 0.31 -5.18 -2.10
C LEU A 26 -0.25 -4.81 -3.47
N ALA A 27 0.61 -4.74 -4.48
CA ALA A 27 0.26 -4.39 -5.86
C ALA A 27 0.82 -5.43 -6.83
N SER A 28 0.51 -5.31 -8.12
CA SER A 28 0.99 -6.28 -9.11
C SER A 28 2.50 -6.29 -9.30
N ASN A 29 3.18 -5.19 -8.93
CA ASN A 29 4.61 -4.98 -9.11
C ASN A 29 5.40 -4.96 -7.81
N GLY A 30 4.78 -5.23 -6.65
CA GLY A 30 5.51 -5.29 -5.40
C GLY A 30 4.69 -5.01 -4.15
N LEU A 31 5.42 -4.94 -3.04
CA LEU A 31 4.94 -4.49 -1.74
C LEU A 31 5.47 -3.08 -1.46
N PHE A 32 4.59 -2.20 -1.02
CA PHE A 32 4.90 -0.80 -0.73
C PHE A 32 4.50 -0.46 0.71
N ILE A 33 5.18 0.52 1.29
CA ILE A 33 4.72 1.23 2.49
C ILE A 33 4.26 2.63 2.06
N GLU A 34 3.07 3.01 2.48
CA GLU A 34 2.50 4.35 2.32
C GLU A 34 2.24 4.99 3.69
N ALA A 35 2.76 6.20 3.89
CA ALA A 35 2.47 7.02 5.05
C ALA A 35 1.98 8.41 4.60
N GLU A 36 0.87 8.86 5.19
CA GLU A 36 0.26 10.15 4.88
C GLU A 36 -0.14 10.87 6.18
N SER A 37 0.36 12.09 6.34
CA SER A 37 0.05 13.01 7.43
C SER A 37 0.33 14.45 6.96
N PRO A 38 0.00 15.48 7.76
CA PRO A 38 0.30 16.87 7.40
C PRO A 38 1.79 17.16 7.15
N LEU A 39 2.70 16.34 7.67
CA LEU A 39 4.16 16.55 7.58
C LEU A 39 4.86 15.57 6.63
N ILE A 40 4.21 14.48 6.24
CA ILE A 40 4.79 13.44 5.38
C ILE A 40 3.73 12.85 4.46
N ALA A 41 4.04 12.78 3.16
CA ALA A 41 3.26 12.05 2.17
C ALA A 41 4.26 11.25 1.33
N ALA A 42 4.47 9.99 1.69
CA ALA A 42 5.51 9.16 1.09
C ALA A 42 5.00 7.75 0.80
N ARG A 43 5.45 7.21 -0.34
CA ARG A 43 5.29 5.81 -0.69
C ARG A 43 6.63 5.26 -1.14
N VAL A 44 7.02 4.11 -0.59
CA VAL A 44 8.34 3.51 -0.85
C VAL A 44 8.16 2.02 -1.16
N PRO A 45 8.80 1.49 -2.23
CA PRO A 45 8.84 0.05 -2.47
C PRO A 45 9.67 -0.64 -1.38
N VAL A 46 9.12 -1.72 -0.84
CA VAL A 46 9.78 -2.57 0.17
C VAL A 46 10.34 -3.84 -0.47
N ALA A 47 9.60 -4.40 -1.42
CA ALA A 47 10.00 -5.59 -2.16
C ALA A 47 9.39 -5.59 -3.55
N GLU A 48 10.17 -5.97 -4.55
CA GLU A 48 9.69 -6.25 -5.90
C GLU A 48 9.11 -7.67 -5.96
N CYS A 49 7.90 -7.81 -6.48
CA CYS A 49 7.29 -9.11 -6.77
C CYS A 49 6.18 -8.97 -7.81
N GLU A 50 5.94 -10.02 -8.59
CA GLU A 50 4.82 -10.08 -9.53
C GLU A 50 3.61 -10.75 -8.91
N VAL A 51 2.49 -10.01 -8.81
CA VAL A 51 1.20 -10.53 -8.34
C VAL A 51 0.16 -10.38 -9.44
N ARG A 52 -0.35 -11.51 -9.94
CA ARG A 52 -1.36 -11.52 -11.02
C ARG A 52 -2.70 -11.00 -10.51
N GLY A 53 -3.43 -10.28 -11.38
CA GLY A 53 -4.79 -9.81 -11.11
C GLY A 53 -4.90 -8.52 -10.28
N LEU A 54 -3.77 -7.94 -9.87
CA LEU A 54 -3.71 -6.64 -9.20
C LEU A 54 -3.31 -5.52 -10.17
N ALA A 55 -3.47 -4.28 -9.73
CA ALA A 55 -2.93 -3.10 -10.42
C ALA A 55 -1.55 -2.74 -9.87
N PRO A 56 -0.65 -2.16 -10.70
CA PRO A 56 0.66 -1.73 -10.23
C PRO A 56 0.55 -0.50 -9.33
N MET A 57 1.49 -0.35 -8.41
CA MET A 57 1.69 0.87 -7.63
C MET A 57 2.81 1.71 -8.23
N LYS A 58 2.61 3.02 -8.25
CA LYS A 58 3.64 4.02 -8.60
C LYS A 58 4.25 4.61 -7.35
#